data_AF-A0A660RRS9-F1
#
_entry.id   AF-A0A660RRS9-F1
#
_cell.length_a   1.000
_cell.length_b   1.000
_cell.length_c   1.000
_cell.angle_alpha   90.00
_cell.angle_beta   90.00
_cell.angle_gamma   90.00
#
_symmetry.space_group_name_H-M   'P 1'
#
loop_
_entity.id
_entity.type
_entity.pdbx_description
1 polymer ?
#
loop_
_entity_poly.entity_id
_entity_poly.type
_entity_poly.pdbx_seq_one_letter_code
_entity_poly.pdbx_strand_id
1 'polypeptide(L)'
;MKGKIDFEGNLRILRKVAGEEKYLLQHCPFLHGWKPCGIWCPLFEEPQTYKIKDKIFWNLALCKKVLVFEDFIDERGEKIEKVAPKMELDETE
;
A
#
# COMPACT_ATOMS: atom_id res chain seq x y z
N MET A 1 7.05 -9.93 -6.54
CA MET A 1 7.00 -9.28 -5.19
C MET A 1 5.58 -8.87 -4.88
N LYS A 2 5.20 -8.79 -3.60
CA LYS A 2 3.89 -8.26 -3.17
C LYS A 2 4.05 -6.94 -2.42
N GLY A 3 3.21 -5.97 -2.75
CA GLY A 3 3.24 -4.64 -2.17
C GLY A 3 1.85 -4.10 -1.88
N LYS A 4 1.76 -3.08 -1.04
CA LYS A 4 0.54 -2.30 -0.89
C LYS A 4 0.84 -0.84 -0.58
N ILE A 5 -0.08 0.04 -0.94
CA ILE A 5 -0.17 1.39 -0.37
C ILE A 5 -1.29 1.35 0.65
N ASP A 6 -1.00 1.70 1.90
CA ASP A 6 -2.01 1.75 2.95
C ASP A 6 -2.91 3.00 2.85
N PHE A 7 -3.96 3.05 3.67
CA PHE A 7 -4.92 4.16 3.69
C PHE A 7 -4.28 5.52 4.03
N GLU A 8 -3.11 5.53 4.70
CA GLU A 8 -2.33 6.73 4.99
C GLU A 8 -1.45 7.14 3.78
N GLY A 9 -1.51 6.37 2.70
CA GLY A 9 -0.75 6.58 1.50
C GLY A 9 0.68 6.05 1.58
N ASN A 10 1.03 5.21 2.55
CA ASN A 10 2.40 4.71 2.72
C ASN A 10 2.65 3.37 2.02
N LEU A 11 3.82 3.24 1.39
CA LEU A 11 4.25 2.00 0.75
C LEU A 11 4.67 0.95 1.78
N ARG A 12 4.08 -0.23 1.67
CA ARG A 12 4.46 -1.44 2.41
C ARG A 12 4.81 -2.57 1.46
N ILE A 13 5.85 -3.33 1.80
CA ILE A 13 6.30 -4.48 0.99
C ILE A 13 6.24 -5.73 1.87
N LEU A 14 5.66 -6.80 1.36
CA LEU A 14 5.60 -8.08 2.05
C LEU A 14 7.00 -8.69 2.12
N ARG A 15 7.51 -8.94 3.32
CA ARG A 15 8.82 -9.55 3.57
C ARG A 15 8.66 -10.67 4.60
N LYS A 16 9.50 -11.70 4.49
CA LYS A 16 9.59 -12.75 5.51
C LYS A 16 10.51 -12.30 6.64
N VAL A 17 9.97 -12.17 7.84
CA VAL A 17 10.71 -11.79 9.06
C VAL A 17 10.48 -12.87 10.11
N ALA A 18 11.56 -13.48 10.61
CA ALA A 18 11.49 -14.55 11.61
C ALA A 18 10.55 -15.71 11.22
N GLY A 19 10.43 -16.02 9.93
CA GLY A 19 9.58 -17.11 9.44
C GLY A 19 8.17 -16.67 9.00
N GLU A 20 7.73 -15.47 9.37
CA GLU A 20 6.38 -14.95 9.09
C GLU A 20 6.40 -13.90 7.98
N GLU A 21 5.38 -13.90 7.12
CA GLU A 21 5.20 -12.85 6.11
C GLU A 21 4.55 -11.62 6.74
N LYS A 22 5.24 -10.46 6.68
CA LYS A 22 4.75 -9.19 7.23
C LYS A 22 4.91 -8.06 6.22
N TYR A 23 3.88 -7.24 6.09
CA TYR A 23 3.94 -6.00 5.30
C TYR A 23 4.74 -4.95 6.07
N LEU A 24 5.97 -4.70 5.63
CA LEU A 24 6.88 -3.76 6.28
C LEU A 24 6.78 -2.39 5.62
N LEU A 25 6.65 -1.36 6.46
CA LEU A 25 6.71 0.04 6.06
C LEU A 25 8.05 0.33 5.37
N GLN A 26 7.99 0.94 4.20
CA GLN A 26 9.18 1.42 3.51
C GLN A 26 9.44 2.86 3.92
N HIS A 27 10.71 3.19 4.15
CA HIS A 27 11.15 4.54 4.48
C HIS A 27 11.86 5.18 3.30
N CYS A 28 11.78 6.51 3.21
CA CYS A 28 12.36 7.27 2.12
C CYS A 28 13.88 7.19 2.18
N PRO A 29 14.56 6.57 1.19
CA PRO A 29 16.01 6.42 1.23
C PRO A 29 16.75 7.75 0.97
N PHE A 30 16.03 8.82 0.62
CA PHE A 30 16.60 10.12 0.26
C PHE A 30 16.23 11.24 1.23
N LEU A 31 15.30 11.03 2.16
CA LEU A 31 15.02 11.98 3.23
C LEU A 31 15.86 11.60 4.44
N HIS A 32 16.51 12.58 5.08
CA HIS A 32 17.13 12.35 6.37
C HIS A 32 16.03 12.04 7.41
N GLY A 33 16.11 10.86 8.03
CA GLY A 33 15.19 10.38 9.07
C GLY A 33 14.36 9.17 8.64
N TRP A 34 13.74 8.49 9.60
CA TRP A 34 12.84 7.33 9.40
C TRP A 34 11.47 7.76 8.86
N LYS A 35 11.47 8.60 7.84
CA LYS A 35 10.26 9.14 7.23
C LYS A 35 9.63 8.09 6.31
N PRO A 36 8.34 7.73 6.49
CA PRO A 36 7.72 6.74 5.61
C PRO A 36 7.71 7.17 4.14
N CYS A 37 7.80 6.22 3.24
CA CYS A 37 7.56 6.43 1.81
C CYS A 37 6.07 6.40 1.55
N GLY A 38 5.53 7.38 0.83
CA GLY A 38 4.11 7.41 0.48
C GLY A 38 3.74 8.51 -0.51
N ILE A 39 2.43 8.80 -0.66
CA ILE A 39 1.87 9.86 -1.55
C ILE A 39 2.60 11.20 -1.44
N TRP A 40 3.09 11.53 -0.24
CA TRP A 40 3.78 12.77 0.04
C TRP A 40 5.26 12.77 -0.36
N CYS A 41 5.78 11.64 -0.84
CA CYS A 41 7.16 11.52 -1.27
C CYS A 41 7.24 11.84 -2.78
N PRO A 42 7.85 12.97 -3.18
CA PRO A 42 7.96 13.38 -4.60
C PRO A 42 8.79 12.43 -5.45
N LEU A 43 9.28 11.34 -4.86
CA LEU A 43 10.06 10.31 -5.51
C LEU A 43 9.20 9.14 -6.00
N PHE A 44 7.92 9.10 -5.66
CA PHE A 44 6.99 8.03 -6.03
C PHE A 44 6.00 8.59 -7.04
N GLU A 45 5.91 7.93 -8.20
CA GLU A 45 4.80 8.15 -9.13
C GLU A 45 3.58 7.31 -8.74
N GLU A 46 2.44 7.56 -9.36
CA GLU A 46 1.26 6.72 -9.21
C GLU A 46 1.55 5.29 -9.73
N PRO A 47 1.03 4.24 -9.07
CA PRO A 47 1.18 2.86 -9.54
C PRO A 47 0.58 2.69 -10.94
N GLN A 48 1.35 2.13 -11.86
CA GLN A 48 0.91 1.85 -13.23
C GLN A 48 0.83 0.34 -13.46
N THR A 49 -0.10 -0.09 -14.31
CA THR A 49 -0.18 -1.49 -14.72
C THR A 49 0.35 -1.69 -16.14
N TYR A 50 0.95 -2.84 -16.39
CA TYR A 50 1.37 -3.24 -17.74
C TYR A 50 1.22 -4.75 -17.92
N LYS A 51 1.09 -5.18 -19.18
CA LYS A 51 0.78 -6.57 -19.54
C LYS A 51 1.97 -7.23 -20.27
N ILE A 52 2.41 -8.39 -19.79
CA ILE A 52 3.39 -9.25 -20.49
C ILE A 52 2.80 -10.65 -20.61
N LYS A 53 2.66 -11.15 -21.86
CA LYS A 53 2.27 -12.55 -22.15
C LYS A 53 1.10 -13.04 -21.28
N ASP A 54 0.05 -12.21 -21.20
CA ASP A 54 -1.17 -12.43 -20.41
C ASP A 54 -1.10 -12.28 -18.88
N LYS A 55 0.02 -11.85 -18.32
CA LYS A 55 0.12 -11.46 -16.92
C LYS A 55 0.12 -9.94 -16.76
N ILE A 56 -0.63 -9.45 -15.78
CA ILE A 56 -0.64 -8.04 -15.36
C ILE A 56 0.39 -7.88 -14.25
N PHE A 57 1.21 -6.84 -14.36
CA PHE A 57 2.17 -6.44 -13.35
C PHE A 57 1.94 -4.99 -12.96
N TRP A 58 2.25 -4.68 -11.71
CA TRP A 58 2.22 -3.32 -11.18
C TRP A 58 3.63 -2.75 -11.12
N ASN A 59 3.81 -1.57 -11.70
CA ASN A 59 5.02 -0.79 -11.62
C ASN A 59 4.81 0.40 -10.72
N LEU A 60 5.77 0.60 -9.82
CA LEU A 60 5.89 1.81 -9.04
C LEU A 60 7.25 2.43 -9.35
N ALA A 61 7.24 3.50 -10.15
CA ALA A 61 8.45 4.23 -10.45
C ALA A 61 8.90 5.02 -9.23
N LEU A 62 10.15 4.77 -8.82
CA LEU A 62 10.91 5.57 -7.89
C LEU A 62 11.87 6.42 -8.71
N CYS A 63 12.17 7.64 -8.27
CA CYS A 63 13.08 8.60 -8.93
C CYS A 63 14.30 8.00 -9.66
N LYS A 64 14.92 6.91 -9.16
CA LYS A 64 16.04 6.21 -9.82
C LYS A 64 15.84 4.70 -10.07
N LYS A 65 14.70 4.12 -9.70
CA LYS A 65 14.47 2.66 -9.75
C LYS A 65 13.00 2.36 -9.96
N VAL A 66 12.65 1.29 -10.67
CA VAL A 66 11.27 0.83 -10.78
C VAL A 66 11.08 -0.40 -9.90
N LEU A 67 10.08 -0.38 -9.02
CA LEU A 67 9.64 -1.56 -8.29
C LEU A 67 8.54 -2.26 -9.09
N VAL A 68 8.72 -3.57 -9.30
CA VAL A 68 7.78 -4.42 -10.02
C VAL A 68 7.09 -5.38 -9.05
N PHE A 69 5.77 -5.39 -9.04
CA PHE A 69 4.93 -6.23 -8.20
C PHE A 69 4.06 -7.16 -9.04
N GLU A 70 3.92 -8.39 -8.56
CA GLU A 70 3.00 -9.39 -9.13
C GLU A 70 1.61 -9.27 -8.50
N ASP A 71 1.55 -8.75 -7.28
CA ASP A 71 0.35 -8.54 -6.49
C ASP A 71 0.51 -7.19 -5.76
N PHE A 72 -0.45 -6.29 -5.96
CA PHE A 72 -0.38 -4.94 -5.43
C PHE A 72 -1.77 -4.44 -5.03
N ILE A 73 -1.88 -3.93 -3.81
CA ILE A 73 -3.13 -3.42 -3.23
C ILE A 73 -3.00 -1.92 -2.99
N ASP A 74 -3.99 -1.14 -3.39
CA ASP A 74 -4.05 0.30 -3.14
C ASP A 74 -5.25 0.65 -2.25
N GLU A 75 -5.00 0.77 -0.95
CA GLU A 75 -6.02 1.03 0.07
C GLU A 75 -6.41 2.52 0.13
N ARG A 76 -5.79 3.40 -0.67
CA ARG A 76 -6.08 4.85 -0.68
C ARG A 76 -7.49 5.17 -1.20
N GLY A 77 -7.96 4.36 -2.14
CA GLY A 77 -9.27 4.51 -2.79
C GLY A 77 -10.41 3.79 -2.08
N GLU A 78 -10.10 2.90 -1.14
CA GLU A 78 -11.10 2.24 -0.31
C GLU A 78 -11.57 3.23 0.76
N LYS A 79 -12.56 4.07 0.40
CA LYS A 79 -13.39 4.71 1.40
C LYS A 79 -13.92 3.60 2.30
N ILE A 80 -13.40 3.53 3.52
CA ILE A 80 -14.02 2.76 4.59
C ILE A 80 -15.39 3.41 4.79
N GLU A 81 -16.41 2.92 4.10
CA GLU A 81 -17.76 2.95 4.66
C GLU A 81 -17.65 2.13 5.93
N LYS A 82 -17.35 2.81 7.04
CA LYS A 82 -17.58 2.26 8.36
C LYS A 82 -19.07 1.95 8.37
N VAL A 83 -19.43 0.72 8.05
CA VAL A 83 -20.71 0.16 8.47
C VAL A 83 -20.61 0.18 9.98
N ALA A 84 -21.10 1.28 10.56
CA ALA A 84 -21.29 1.39 11.99
C ALA A 84 -22.11 0.14 12.39
N PRO A 85 -21.72 -0.58 13.45
CA PRO A 85 -22.63 -1.56 14.00
C PRO A 85 -23.92 -0.79 14.33
N LYS A 86 -25.04 -1.20 13.73
CA LYS A 86 -26.37 -0.76 14.17
C LYS A 86 -26.44 -1.08 15.66
N MET A 87 -26.30 -0.06 16.49
CA MET A 87 -26.82 -0.12 17.84
C MET A 87 -28.33 -0.25 17.68
N GLU A 88 -28.85 -1.45 17.83
CA GLU A 88 -30.26 -1.64 18.14
C GLU A 88 -30.49 -0.98 19.51
N LEU A 89 -31.13 0.19 19.49
CA LEU A 89 -31.79 0.76 20.65
C LEU A 89 -33.00 -0.12 20.92
N ASP A 90 -32.87 -1.02 21.89
CA ASP A 90 -34.00 -1.69 22.51
C ASP A 90 -34.71 -0.63 23.37
N GLU A 91 -35.67 0.06 22.77
CA GLU A 91 -36.65 0.83 23.52
C GLU A 91 -37.59 -0.16 24.20
N THR A 92 -37.47 -0.18 25.52
CA THR A 92 -38.44 -0.69 26.49
C THR A 92 -39.90 -0.47 26.08
N GLU A 93 -40.71 -1.52 26.18
CA GLU A 93 -42.08 -1.46 26.72
C GLU A 93 -42.33 -2.65 27.67
#